data_AF-A0A7L4RJT4-F1
#
_entry.id   AF-A0A7L4RJT4-F1
#
_cell.length_a   1.000
_cell.length_b   1.000
_cell.length_c   1.000
_cell.angle_alpha   90.00
_cell.angle_beta   90.00
_cell.angle_gamma   90.00
#
_symmetry.space_group_name_H-M   'P 1'
#
loop_
_entity.id
_entity.type
_entity.pdbx_description
1 polymer ?
#
loop_
_entity_poly.entity_id
_entity_poly.type
_entity_poly.pdbx_seq_one_letter_code
_entity_poly.pdbx_strand_id
1 'polypeptide(L)' 'TSILAEKTKDQQKISDAIEILKKYNSHEYARKQAEKLIVKAKKGLEKLPQSEAKQKLLELADFFINREF' A
#
# COMPACT_ATOMS: atom_id res chain seq x y z
N THR A 1 -14.89 -14.84 -18.51
CA THR A 1 -14.48 -14.45 -17.14
C THR A 1 -13.24 -13.58 -17.27
N SER A 2 -13.14 -12.45 -16.57
CA SER A 2 -11.95 -11.58 -16.65
C SER A 2 -10.71 -12.32 -16.13
N ILE A 3 -9.56 -12.15 -16.77
CA ILE A 3 -8.30 -12.78 -16.34
C ILE A 3 -7.94 -12.39 -14.90
N LEU A 4 -8.41 -11.23 -14.43
CA LEU A 4 -8.22 -10.72 -13.08
C LEU A 4 -9.01 -11.50 -12.00
N ALA A 5 -10.07 -12.21 -12.38
CA ALA A 5 -10.89 -12.99 -11.46
C ALA A 5 -10.53 -14.49 -11.46
N GLU A 6 -9.61 -14.90 -12.33
CA GLU A 6 -9.19 -16.30 -12.46
C GLU A 6 -8.16 -16.64 -11.39
N LYS A 7 -8.44 -17.69 -10.59
CA LYS A 7 -7.45 -18.23 -9.63
C LYS A 7 -6.50 -19.20 -10.34
N THR A 8 -5.68 -18.66 -11.25
CA THR A 8 -4.74 -19.44 -12.08
C THR A 8 -3.32 -19.45 -11.51
N LYS A 9 -2.52 -20.45 -11.91
CA LYS A 9 -1.07 -20.53 -11.67
C LYS A 9 -0.24 -20.36 -12.94
N ASP A 10 -0.91 -20.13 -14.07
CA ASP A 10 -0.28 -19.90 -15.36
C ASP A 10 0.46 -18.56 -15.36
N GLN A 11 1.78 -18.62 -15.55
CA GLN A 11 2.67 -17.46 -15.52
C GLN A 11 2.34 -16.43 -16.60
N GLN A 12 1.89 -16.88 -17.78
CA GLN A 12 1.58 -15.98 -18.88
C GLN A 12 0.33 -15.15 -18.55
N LYS A 13 -0.72 -15.80 -18.03
CA LYS A 13 -1.93 -15.11 -17.55
C LYS A 13 -1.66 -14.16 -16.39
N ILE A 14 -0.75 -14.53 -15.48
CA ILE A 14 -0.33 -13.65 -14.37
C ILE A 14 0.37 -12.41 -14.92
N SER A 15 1.28 -12.58 -15.89
CA SER A 15 1.97 -11.46 -16.55
C SER A 15 0.98 -10.51 -17.23
N ASP A 16 0.05 -11.05 -18.02
CA ASP A 16 -0.98 -10.27 -18.71
C ASP A 16 -1.86 -9.49 -17.72
N ALA A 17 -2.22 -10.11 -16.59
CA ALA A 17 -2.97 -9.43 -15.52
C ALA A 17 -2.18 -8.27 -14.91
N ILE A 18 -0.87 -8.45 -14.67
CA ILE A 18 0.01 -7.38 -14.17
C ILE A 18 0.10 -6.23 -15.19
N GLU A 19 0.20 -6.52 -16.48
CA GLU A 19 0.23 -5.49 -17.52
C GLU A 19 -1.07 -4.68 -17.59
N ILE A 20 -2.22 -5.33 -17.45
CA ILE A 20 -3.51 -4.63 -17.34
C ILE A 20 -3.51 -3.70 -16.13
N LEU A 21 -3.09 -4.18 -14.96
CA LEU A 21 -3.02 -3.36 -13.75
C LEU A 21 -2.07 -2.15 -13.91
N LYS A 22 -0.93 -2.34 -14.58
CA LYS A 22 0.03 -1.27 -14.91
C LYS A 22 -0.57 -0.26 -15.88
N LYS A 23 -1.24 -0.71 -16.96
CA LYS A 23 -1.89 0.14 -17.97
C LYS A 23 -2.91 1.09 -17.36
N TYR A 24 -3.64 0.65 -16.34
CA TYR A 24 -4.61 1.49 -15.63
C TYR A 24 -4.02 2.25 -14.42
N ASN A 25 -2.69 2.35 -14.30
CA ASN A 25 -2.00 3.01 -13.19
C ASN A 25 -2.46 2.54 -11.80
N SER A 26 -2.84 1.26 -11.68
CA SER A 26 -3.34 0.68 -10.42
C SER A 26 -2.28 0.77 -9.31
N HIS A 27 -1.00 0.77 -9.69
CA HIS A 27 0.13 0.98 -8.79
C HIS A 27 0.13 2.39 -8.16
N GLU A 28 -0.07 3.43 -8.97
CA GLU A 28 -0.13 4.81 -8.47
C GLU A 28 -1.36 5.03 -7.60
N TYR A 29 -2.51 4.47 -8.00
CA TYR A 29 -3.72 4.51 -7.19
C TYR A 29 -3.50 3.84 -5.82
N ALA A 30 -2.93 2.63 -5.80
CA ALA A 30 -2.64 1.93 -4.55
C ALA A 30 -1.67 2.73 -3.65
N ARG A 31 -0.62 3.32 -4.22
CA ARG A 31 0.32 4.18 -3.49
C ARG A 31 -0.38 5.38 -2.87
N LYS A 32 -1.17 6.13 -3.62
CA LYS A 32 -1.95 7.28 -3.10
C LYS A 32 -2.91 6.88 -1.98
N GLN A 33 -3.50 5.68 -2.07
CA GLN A 33 -4.38 5.19 -1.01
C GLN A 33 -3.58 4.82 0.26
N ALA A 34 -2.40 4.21 0.12
CA ALA A 34 -1.51 3.96 1.25
C ALA A 34 -1.05 5.25 1.94
N GLU A 35 -0.67 6.28 1.17
CA GLU A 35 -0.32 7.62 1.69
C GLU A 35 -1.46 8.22 2.53
N LYS A 36 -2.70 8.17 2.01
CA LYS A 36 -3.88 8.67 2.75
C LYS A 36 -4.09 7.94 4.07
N LEU A 37 -3.90 6.62 4.10
CA LEU A 37 -4.04 5.83 5.32
C LEU A 37 -2.99 6.20 6.36
N ILE A 38 -1.75 6.40 5.93
CA ILE A 38 -0.64 6.80 6.81
C ILE A 38 -0.85 8.20 7.37
N VAL A 39 -1.27 9.17 6.56
CA VAL A 39 -1.62 10.52 7.04
C VAL A 39 -2.72 10.45 8.10
N LYS A 40 -3.76 9.65 7.86
CA LYS A 40 -4.85 9.45 8.82
C LYS A 40 -4.37 8.79 10.12
N ALA A 41 -3.49 7.79 10.01
CA ALA A 41 -2.90 7.11 11.17
C ALA A 41 -2.06 8.08 12.02
N LYS A 42 -1.17 8.84 11.39
CA LYS A 42 -0.33 9.85 12.08
C LYS A 42 -1.17 10.92 12.78
N LYS A 43 -2.22 11.42 12.13
CA LYS A 43 -3.18 12.35 12.73
C LYS A 43 -3.90 11.78 13.96
N GLY A 44 -4.14 10.47 13.98
CA GLY A 44 -4.67 9.77 15.16
C GLY A 44 -3.69 9.79 16.33
N LEU A 45 -2.39 9.63 16.05
CA LEU A 45 -1.33 9.61 17.07
C LEU A 45 -1.05 10.99 17.68
N GLU A 46 -1.37 12.09 16.98
CA GLU A 46 -1.20 13.46 17.50
C GLU A 46 -1.90 13.68 18.84
N LYS A 47 -3.06 13.03 19.05
CA LYS A 47 -3.86 13.13 20.28
C LYS A 47 -3.26 12.39 21.48
N LEU A 48 -2.27 11.52 21.25
CA LEU A 48 -1.62 10.76 22.32
C LEU A 48 -0.49 11.58 22.95
N PRO A 49 -0.26 11.46 24.27
CA PRO A 49 0.88 12.08 24.92
C PRO A 49 2.20 11.56 24.35
N GLN A 50 3.25 12.37 24.47
CA GLN A 50 4.58 11.98 24.01
C GLN A 50 5.07 10.77 24.82
N SER A 51 5.45 9.71 24.11
CA SER A 51 5.94 8.46 24.69
C SER A 51 6.80 7.72 23.67
N GLU A 52 7.63 6.80 24.15
CA GLU A 52 8.40 5.90 23.28
C GLU A 52 7.48 5.06 22.38
N ALA A 53 6.33 4.62 22.91
CA ALA A 53 5.33 3.89 22.13
C ALA A 53 4.77 4.73 20.96
N LYS A 54 4.46 6.01 21.20
CA LYS A 54 4.02 6.93 20.15
C LYS A 54 5.10 7.10 19.07
N GLN A 55 6.37 7.24 19.46
CA GLN A 55 7.47 7.33 18.50
C GLN A 55 7.61 6.08 17.65
N LYS A 56 7.59 4.88 18.25
CA LYS A 56 7.66 3.61 17.49
C LYS A 56 6.53 3.46 16.48
N LEU A 57 5.31 3.89 16.82
CA LEU A 57 4.18 3.86 15.89
C LEU A 57 4.37 4.84 14.71
N LEU A 58 4.96 6.00 14.95
CA LEU A 58 5.30 6.95 13.89
C LEU A 58 6.40 6.39 12.97
N GLU A 59 7.45 5.81 13.54
CA GLU A 59 8.55 5.17 12.79
C GLU A 59 8.04 4.01 11.93
N LEU A 60 7.13 3.18 12.45
CA LEU A 60 6.49 2.12 11.66
C LEU A 60 5.69 2.69 10.48
N ALA A 61 4.94 3.77 10.71
CA ALA A 61 4.19 4.43 9.65
C ALA A 61 5.12 4.99 8.56
N ASP A 62 6.27 5.56 8.94
CA ASP A 62 7.30 6.02 8.00
C ASP A 62 8.03 4.87 7.29
N PHE A 63 8.24 3.75 7.97
CA PHE A 63 8.82 2.56 7.36
C PHE A 63 7.94 2.02 6.23
N PHE A 64 6.62 1.93 6.44
CA PHE A 64 5.71 1.36 5.44
C PHE A 64 5.59 2.19 4.14
N ILE A 65 5.81 3.51 4.18
CA ILE A 65 5.75 4.36 2.97
C ILE A 65 7.07 4.35 2.20
N ASN A 66 8.20 4.32 2.92
CA ASN A 66 9.53 4.48 2.35
C ASN A 66 10.20 3.15 2.00
N ARG A 67 9.55 2.01 2.29
CA ARG A 67 10.08 0.71 1.93
C ARG A 67 10.05 0.53 0.41
N GLU A 68 11.18 0.76 -0.23
CA GLU A 68 11.42 0.35 -1.61
C GLU A 68 11.70 -1.16 -1.66
N PHE A 69 11.17 -1.82 -2.69
CA PHE A 69 11.41 -3.23 -3.03
C PHE A 69 11.99 -3.31 -4.44
#